data_AF-A0A832EJJ7-F1
#
_entry.id   AF-A0A832EJJ7-F1
#
_cell.length_a   1.000
_cell.length_b   1.000
_cell.length_c   1.000
_cell.angle_alpha   90.00
_cell.angle_beta   90.00
_cell.angle_gamma   90.00
#
_symmetry.space_group_name_H-M   'P 1'
#
loop_
_entity.id
_entity.type
_entity.pdbx_description
1 polymer ?
#
loop_
_entity_poly.entity_id
_entity_poly.type
_entity_poly.pdbx_seq_one_letter_code
_entity_poly.pdbx_strand_id
1 'polypeptide(L)'
;MTIQNDATNKDENKEVNALQSKLSENMMSVFDFVLSDRSEYFAKNPEKIPDKEDVQSIINSYSQKNAAISCSVGLVPGPLGMIATIPEIFTLIRNQIAMIYDVGMAYGKSKVLNKELISGILISSMGVGAGSLLIMHGNKILVKRVSLRVFQKIIGMLAGRITQQALKSSISKWLPGVGAAAMGNAVDLSISTDGKLHSTC
;
A
#
# COMPACT_ATOMS: atom_id res chain seq x y z
N MET A 1 35.40 -25.14 0.07
CA MET A 1 34.93 -23.79 -0.32
C MET A 1 33.53 -23.59 0.28
N THR A 2 33.43 -23.29 1.59
CA THR A 2 32.11 -23.26 2.27
C THR A 2 32.00 -22.19 3.36
N ILE A 3 33.07 -21.41 3.64
CA ILE A 3 33.09 -20.44 4.74
C ILE A 3 32.81 -19.01 4.23
N GLN A 4 33.06 -18.70 2.96
CA GLN A 4 32.81 -17.36 2.39
C GLN A 4 31.31 -17.04 2.23
N ASN A 5 30.45 -18.05 2.02
CA ASN A 5 29.01 -17.86 1.77
C ASN A 5 28.17 -17.58 3.03
N ASP A 6 28.66 -17.90 4.23
CA ASP A 6 27.89 -17.75 5.48
C ASP A 6 28.00 -16.31 6.04
N ALA A 7 29.17 -15.68 5.88
CA ALA A 7 29.41 -14.30 6.32
C ALA A 7 28.68 -13.28 5.42
N THR A 8 28.73 -13.45 4.09
CA THR A 8 28.03 -12.57 3.14
C THR A 8 26.51 -12.67 3.28
N ASN A 9 25.97 -13.87 3.52
CA ASN A 9 24.53 -14.06 3.73
C ASN A 9 24.04 -13.46 5.07
N LYS A 10 24.87 -13.47 6.11
CA LYS A 10 24.56 -12.81 7.39
C LYS A 10 24.55 -11.29 7.29
N ASP A 11 25.50 -10.70 6.57
CA ASP A 11 25.56 -9.24 6.38
C ASP A 11 24.42 -8.73 5.48
N GLU A 12 24.09 -9.42 4.37
CA GLU A 12 22.93 -9.08 3.52
C GLU A 12 21.60 -9.17 4.30
N ASN A 13 21.39 -10.24 5.08
CA ASN A 13 20.19 -10.35 5.90
C ASN A 13 20.13 -9.27 6.98
N LYS A 14 21.27 -8.87 7.56
CA LYS A 14 21.33 -7.79 8.56
C LYS A 14 20.94 -6.45 7.95
N GLU A 15 21.43 -6.11 6.77
CA GLU A 15 21.07 -4.88 6.06
C GLU A 15 19.60 -4.87 5.64
N VAL A 16 19.08 -5.98 5.10
CA VAL A 16 17.66 -6.11 4.73
C VAL A 16 16.76 -5.98 5.95
N ASN A 17 17.11 -6.59 7.09
CA ASN A 17 16.37 -6.47 8.34
C ASN A 17 16.41 -5.03 8.89
N ALA A 18 17.56 -4.36 8.81
CA ALA A 18 17.71 -2.96 9.23
C ALA A 18 16.91 -1.99 8.32
N LEU A 19 16.84 -2.28 7.02
CA LEU A 19 15.99 -1.53 6.09
C LEU A 19 14.50 -1.76 6.38
N GLN A 20 14.10 -3.01 6.63
CA GLN A 20 12.71 -3.34 6.98
C GLN A 20 12.27 -2.64 8.27
N SER A 21 13.13 -2.57 9.29
CA SER A 21 12.82 -1.87 10.53
C SER A 21 12.67 -0.37 10.30
N LYS A 22 13.61 0.28 9.60
CA LYS A 22 13.51 1.71 9.26
C LYS A 22 12.27 2.03 8.43
N LEU A 23 11.94 1.19 7.46
CA LEU A 23 10.75 1.37 6.63
C LEU A 23 9.48 1.23 7.46
N SER A 24 9.46 0.30 8.41
CA SER A 24 8.34 0.11 9.36
C SER A 24 8.19 1.32 10.28
N GLU A 25 9.29 1.91 10.74
CA GLU A 25 9.29 3.12 11.57
C GLU A 25 8.76 4.33 10.82
N ASN A 26 9.22 4.55 9.58
CA ASN A 26 8.71 5.63 8.74
C ASN A 26 7.22 5.43 8.42
N MET A 27 6.79 4.20 8.14
CA MET A 27 5.38 3.85 7.95
C MET A 27 4.54 4.17 9.18
N MET A 28 5.02 3.80 10.36
CA MET A 28 4.37 4.15 11.63
C MET A 28 4.29 5.67 11.81
N SER A 29 5.35 6.40 11.45
CA SER A 29 5.36 7.86 11.54
C SER A 29 4.34 8.50 10.59
N VAL A 30 4.23 8.03 9.35
CA VAL A 30 3.18 8.46 8.40
C VAL A 30 1.80 8.16 8.96
N PHE A 31 1.61 6.97 9.53
CA PHE A 31 0.34 6.59 10.15
C PHE A 31 -0.04 7.51 11.30
N ASP A 32 0.88 7.73 12.24
CA ASP A 32 0.67 8.62 13.38
C ASP A 32 0.44 10.07 12.94
N PHE A 33 1.16 10.52 11.92
CA PHE A 33 0.98 11.85 11.34
C PHE A 33 -0.42 12.02 10.75
N VAL A 34 -0.88 11.08 9.91
CA VAL A 34 -2.21 11.16 9.29
C VAL A 34 -3.31 11.13 10.34
N LEU A 35 -3.20 10.26 11.34
CA LEU A 35 -4.21 10.23 12.41
C LEU A 35 -4.27 11.54 13.20
N SER A 36 -3.11 12.09 13.52
CA SER A 36 -3.02 13.37 14.24
C SER A 36 -3.60 14.50 13.40
N ASP A 37 -3.18 14.61 12.13
CA ASP A 37 -3.64 15.60 11.15
C ASP A 37 -5.16 15.56 10.96
N ARG A 38 -5.74 14.37 10.73
CA ARG A 38 -7.20 14.23 10.56
C ARG A 38 -7.95 14.54 11.85
N SER A 39 -7.47 14.06 13.00
CA SER A 39 -8.11 14.34 14.29
C SER A 39 -8.12 15.83 14.62
N GLU A 40 -7.03 16.53 14.33
CA GLU A 40 -6.91 17.97 14.52
C GLU A 40 -7.78 18.74 13.52
N TYR A 41 -7.82 18.29 12.26
CA TYR A 41 -8.67 18.86 11.23
C TYR A 41 -10.14 18.89 11.64
N PHE A 42 -10.70 17.77 12.12
CA PHE A 42 -12.10 17.71 12.56
C PHE A 42 -12.34 18.35 13.93
N ALA A 43 -11.33 18.39 14.80
CA ALA A 43 -11.43 19.15 16.05
C ALA A 43 -11.55 20.66 15.78
N LYS A 44 -10.86 21.18 14.75
CA LYS A 44 -10.92 22.59 14.33
C LYS A 44 -12.12 22.92 13.45
N ASN A 45 -12.67 21.93 12.73
CA ASN A 45 -13.77 22.10 11.78
C ASN A 45 -14.89 21.07 12.08
N PRO A 46 -15.59 21.17 13.23
CA PRO A 46 -16.63 20.23 13.60
C PRO A 46 -17.81 20.20 12.60
N GLU A 47 -18.04 21.29 11.87
CA GLU A 47 -19.05 21.41 10.82
C GLU A 47 -18.70 20.65 9.53
N LYS A 48 -17.45 20.23 9.36
CA LYS A 48 -16.97 19.47 8.19
C LYS A 48 -16.89 17.97 8.45
N ILE A 49 -17.37 17.50 9.60
CA ILE A 49 -17.49 16.07 9.86
C ILE A 49 -18.48 15.52 8.82
N PRO A 50 -18.07 14.56 7.99
CA PRO A 50 -18.94 14.02 6.95
C PRO A 50 -20.12 13.26 7.55
N ASP A 51 -21.20 13.12 6.79
CA ASP A 51 -22.33 12.27 7.13
C ASP A 51 -22.21 10.89 6.49
N LYS A 52 -23.04 9.94 6.94
CA LYS A 52 -23.06 8.57 6.40
C LYS A 52 -23.36 8.53 4.89
N GLU A 53 -24.12 9.49 4.40
CA GLU A 53 -24.47 9.62 2.98
C GLU A 53 -23.25 10.02 2.13
N ASP A 54 -22.29 10.72 2.73
CA ASP A 54 -21.06 11.17 2.07
C ASP A 54 -20.02 10.06 1.91
N VAL A 55 -20.21 8.88 2.53
CA VAL A 55 -19.23 7.79 2.50
C VAL A 55 -18.86 7.40 1.06
N GLN A 56 -19.83 7.34 0.16
CA GLN A 56 -19.57 7.05 -1.25
C GLN A 56 -18.76 8.18 -1.92
N SER A 57 -19.08 9.43 -1.62
CA SER A 57 -18.35 10.59 -2.13
C SER A 57 -16.90 10.61 -1.64
N ILE A 58 -16.68 10.28 -0.36
CA ILE A 58 -15.35 10.14 0.24
C ILE A 58 -14.55 9.07 -0.51
N ILE A 59 -15.11 7.87 -0.65
CA ILE A 59 -14.45 6.75 -1.34
C ILE A 59 -14.09 7.16 -2.77
N ASN A 60 -15.01 7.78 -3.49
CA ASN A 60 -14.80 8.24 -4.86
C ASN A 60 -13.69 9.32 -4.94
N SER A 61 -13.67 10.27 -4.01
CA SER A 61 -12.63 11.31 -3.94
C SER A 61 -11.24 10.72 -3.72
N TYR A 62 -11.11 9.77 -2.79
CA TYR A 62 -9.83 9.09 -2.55
C TYR A 62 -9.44 8.16 -3.71
N SER A 63 -10.41 7.51 -4.35
CA SER A 63 -10.17 6.69 -5.55
C SER A 63 -9.58 7.51 -6.69
N GLN A 64 -10.15 8.70 -6.97
CA GLN A 64 -9.63 9.61 -7.99
C GLN A 64 -8.22 10.10 -7.66
N LYS A 65 -7.95 10.45 -6.40
CA LYS A 65 -6.61 10.83 -5.94
C LYS A 65 -5.60 9.69 -6.15
N ASN A 66 -5.98 8.47 -5.79
CA ASN A 66 -5.12 7.29 -5.93
C ASN A 66 -4.88 6.96 -7.41
N ALA A 67 -5.89 7.06 -8.27
CA ALA A 67 -5.73 6.89 -9.70
C ALA A 67 -4.73 7.89 -10.29
N ALA A 68 -4.84 9.16 -9.90
CA ALA A 68 -3.90 10.20 -10.33
C ALA A 68 -2.46 9.92 -9.86
N ILE A 69 -2.29 9.43 -8.64
CA ILE A 69 -0.97 9.03 -8.10
C ILE A 69 -0.39 7.89 -8.93
N SER A 70 -1.15 6.83 -9.17
CA SER A 70 -0.66 5.63 -9.87
C SER A 70 -0.40 5.84 -11.36
N CYS A 71 -1.05 6.80 -12.01
CA CYS A 71 -0.71 7.16 -13.38
C CYS A 71 0.72 7.73 -13.52
N SER A 72 1.31 8.29 -12.46
CA SER A 72 2.59 9.01 -12.56
C SER A 72 3.83 8.11 -12.60
N VAL A 73 3.77 6.89 -12.05
CA VAL A 73 4.95 6.04 -11.81
C VAL A 73 5.06 4.88 -12.80
N GLY A 74 3.99 4.55 -13.52
CA GLY A 74 3.96 3.45 -14.51
C GLY A 74 4.86 3.65 -15.74
N LEU A 75 5.47 4.82 -15.91
CA LEU A 75 6.24 5.20 -17.10
C LEU A 75 7.74 4.86 -17.03
N VAL A 76 8.25 4.38 -15.89
CA VAL A 76 9.68 4.04 -15.74
C VAL A 76 9.86 2.53 -15.83
N PRO A 77 10.26 1.97 -16.99
CA PRO A 77 10.50 0.55 -17.11
C PRO A 77 11.80 0.12 -16.39
N GLY A 78 11.77 -1.06 -15.77
CA GLY A 78 12.97 -1.70 -15.19
C GLY A 78 13.16 -1.47 -13.69
N PRO A 79 14.33 -1.85 -13.13
CA PRO A 79 14.61 -1.80 -11.69
C PRO A 79 14.46 -0.42 -11.05
N LEU A 80 14.73 0.66 -11.81
CA LEU A 80 14.54 2.04 -11.34
C LEU A 80 13.06 2.37 -11.11
N GLY A 81 12.14 1.82 -11.91
CA GLY A 81 10.71 1.97 -11.71
C GLY A 81 10.21 1.33 -10.41
N MET A 82 10.79 0.19 -10.02
CA MET A 82 10.46 -0.46 -8.75
C MET A 82 10.85 0.40 -7.54
N ILE A 83 12.00 1.09 -7.60
CA ILE A 83 12.43 2.01 -6.53
C ILE A 83 11.54 3.25 -6.50
N ALA A 84 11.17 3.79 -7.67
CA ALA A 84 10.26 4.93 -7.79
C ALA A 84 8.85 4.64 -7.23
N THR A 85 8.46 3.36 -7.12
CA THR A 85 7.17 2.95 -6.54
C THR A 85 7.13 3.10 -5.01
N ILE A 86 8.27 3.16 -4.32
CA ILE A 86 8.31 3.29 -2.86
C ILE A 86 7.55 4.55 -2.36
N PRO A 87 7.89 5.77 -2.81
CA PRO A 87 7.14 6.97 -2.38
C PRO A 87 5.67 6.95 -2.82
N GLU A 88 5.35 6.31 -3.93
CA GLU A 88 3.97 6.11 -4.38
C GLU A 88 3.18 5.28 -3.36
N ILE A 89 3.73 4.13 -2.93
CA ILE A 89 3.13 3.25 -1.93
C ILE A 89 2.87 4.00 -0.61
N PHE A 90 3.83 4.83 -0.18
CA PHE A 90 3.68 5.65 1.02
C PHE A 90 2.48 6.61 0.91
N THR A 91 2.31 7.20 -0.26
CA THR A 91 1.22 8.14 -0.55
C THR A 91 -0.14 7.41 -0.59
N LEU A 92 -0.21 6.23 -1.20
CA LEU A 92 -1.43 5.41 -1.23
C LEU A 92 -1.84 4.97 0.18
N ILE A 93 -0.88 4.54 1.01
CA ILE A 93 -1.15 4.16 2.40
C ILE A 93 -1.65 5.37 3.20
N ARG A 94 -1.03 6.54 3.03
CA ARG A 94 -1.49 7.80 3.63
C ARG A 94 -2.96 8.09 3.26
N ASN A 95 -3.31 8.00 1.98
CA ASN A 95 -4.68 8.19 1.51
C ASN A 95 -5.64 7.13 2.08
N GLN A 96 -5.21 5.87 2.16
CA GLN A 96 -6.01 4.79 2.71
C GLN A 96 -6.32 5.00 4.20
N ILE A 97 -5.35 5.47 4.99
CA ILE A 97 -5.54 5.77 6.42
C ILE A 97 -6.49 6.95 6.59
N ALA A 98 -6.31 8.03 5.80
CA ALA A 98 -7.17 9.19 5.84
C ALA A 98 -8.62 8.84 5.47
N MET A 99 -8.81 8.03 4.43
CA MET A 99 -10.13 7.51 4.04
C MET A 99 -10.79 6.68 5.16
N ILE A 100 -10.07 5.74 5.78
CA ILE A 100 -10.61 4.94 6.90
C ILE A 100 -11.03 5.84 8.06
N TYR A 101 -10.23 6.87 8.37
CA TYR A 101 -10.54 7.83 9.42
C TYR A 101 -11.81 8.63 9.09
N ASP A 102 -11.90 9.16 7.88
CA ASP A 102 -13.03 9.99 7.42
C ASP A 102 -14.34 9.20 7.40
N VAL A 103 -14.30 7.96 6.92
CA VAL A 103 -15.46 7.05 6.97
C VAL A 103 -15.83 6.74 8.43
N GLY A 104 -14.84 6.50 9.30
CA GLY A 104 -15.10 6.30 10.72
C GLY A 104 -15.78 7.50 11.40
N MET A 105 -15.38 8.71 11.01
CA MET A 105 -16.01 9.95 11.45
C MET A 105 -17.44 10.07 10.93
N ALA A 106 -17.69 9.68 9.66
CA ALA A 106 -19.02 9.66 9.06
C ALA A 106 -20.03 8.77 9.81
N TYR A 107 -19.55 7.66 10.39
CA TYR A 107 -20.38 6.80 11.24
C TYR A 107 -20.53 7.28 12.69
N GLY A 108 -20.01 8.47 13.02
CA GLY A 108 -20.01 9.01 14.38
C GLY A 108 -19.15 8.21 15.36
N LYS A 109 -18.16 7.44 14.86
CA LYS A 109 -17.31 6.56 15.68
C LYS A 109 -16.07 7.25 16.21
N SER A 110 -16.07 8.58 16.34
CA SER A 110 -14.94 9.40 16.81
C SER A 110 -14.31 8.90 18.12
N LYS A 111 -15.13 8.45 19.08
CA LYS A 111 -14.68 7.88 20.37
C LYS A 111 -14.04 6.49 20.28
N VAL A 112 -14.30 5.78 19.19
CA VAL A 112 -13.88 4.40 18.96
C VAL A 112 -12.75 4.35 17.92
N LEU A 113 -12.44 5.46 17.23
CA LEU A 113 -11.33 5.58 16.28
C LEU A 113 -9.97 5.60 16.99
N ASN A 114 -9.59 4.45 17.53
CA ASN A 114 -8.27 4.21 18.10
C ASN A 114 -7.28 3.77 17.03
N LYS A 115 -6.00 4.05 17.27
CA LYS A 115 -4.88 3.62 16.41
C LYS A 115 -4.91 2.13 16.08
N GLU A 116 -5.30 1.30 17.05
CA GLU A 116 -5.38 -0.17 16.92
C GLU A 116 -6.49 -0.62 15.96
N LEU A 117 -7.65 0.06 16.00
CA LEU A 117 -8.75 -0.26 15.10
C LEU A 117 -8.46 0.19 13.68
N ILE A 118 -7.88 1.38 13.52
CA ILE A 118 -7.52 1.88 12.18
C ILE A 118 -6.39 1.04 11.58
N SER A 119 -5.38 0.65 12.36
CA SER A 119 -4.32 -0.24 11.86
C SER A 119 -4.86 -1.64 11.54
N GLY A 120 -5.83 -2.13 12.31
CA GLY A 120 -6.56 -3.37 12.04
C GLY A 120 -7.41 -3.34 10.77
N ILE A 121 -8.10 -2.24 10.50
CA ILE A 121 -8.85 -2.05 9.26
C ILE A 121 -7.88 -1.90 8.08
N LEU A 122 -6.81 -1.12 8.24
CA LEU A 122 -5.80 -0.93 7.21
C LEU A 122 -5.21 -2.27 6.79
N ILE A 123 -4.73 -3.09 7.72
CA ILE A 123 -4.14 -4.39 7.37
C ILE A 123 -5.15 -5.35 6.72
N SER A 124 -6.38 -5.35 7.21
CA SER A 124 -7.47 -6.15 6.61
C SER A 124 -7.76 -5.72 5.17
N SER A 125 -7.82 -4.40 4.92
CA SER A 125 -8.06 -3.83 3.59
C SER A 125 -6.93 -4.14 2.59
N MET A 126 -5.71 -4.36 3.08
CA MET A 126 -4.56 -4.74 2.25
C MET A 126 -4.53 -6.25 1.94
N GLY A 127 -5.56 -7.02 2.32
CA GLY A 127 -5.64 -8.47 2.10
C GLY A 127 -4.71 -9.28 3.01
N VAL A 128 -4.09 -8.64 3.99
CA VAL A 128 -3.26 -9.29 4.99
C VAL A 128 -4.20 -9.75 6.12
N GLY A 129 -4.54 -11.04 6.16
CA GLY A 129 -5.53 -11.57 7.10
C GLY A 129 -5.37 -11.03 8.53
N ALA A 130 -6.38 -10.29 8.98
CA ALA A 130 -6.35 -9.54 10.24
C ALA A 130 -6.32 -10.44 11.48
N GLY A 131 -6.83 -11.67 11.37
CA GLY A 131 -6.96 -12.61 12.48
C GLY A 131 -5.66 -13.12 13.10
N SER A 132 -4.51 -12.99 12.42
CA SER A 132 -3.20 -13.39 12.98
C SER A 132 -2.50 -12.26 13.77
N LEU A 133 -3.00 -11.03 13.68
CA LEU A 133 -2.40 -9.85 14.33
C LEU A 133 -3.36 -9.12 15.27
N LEU A 134 -4.68 -9.28 15.07
CA LEU A 134 -5.74 -8.74 15.91
C LEU A 134 -6.22 -9.77 16.94
N ILE A 135 -5.34 -10.14 17.87
CA ILE A 135 -5.81 -10.74 19.13
C ILE A 135 -6.24 -9.57 20.00
N MET A 136 -7.52 -9.18 19.93
CA MET A 136 -8.11 -8.17 20.82
C MET A 136 -8.10 -8.73 22.25
N HIS A 137 -7.02 -8.52 23.00
CA HIS A 137 -7.04 -8.62 24.45
C HIS A 137 -7.71 -7.34 24.99
N GLY A 138 -8.99 -7.47 25.31
CA GLY A 138 -9.88 -6.36 25.57
C GLY A 138 -9.63 -5.63 26.90
N ASN A 139 -8.57 -4.81 26.99
CA ASN A 139 -8.74 -3.46 27.57
C ASN A 139 -7.57 -2.48 27.57
N LYS A 140 -6.39 -2.78 27.03
CA LYS A 140 -5.29 -1.83 26.71
C LYS A 140 -4.02 -2.67 26.49
N ILE A 141 -3.02 -2.05 25.85
CA ILE A 141 -1.62 -2.50 25.75
C ILE A 141 -1.34 -3.29 24.47
N LEU A 142 -1.00 -2.57 23.38
CA LEU A 142 0.30 -2.62 22.68
C LEU A 142 0.27 -1.80 21.37
N VAL A 143 -0.20 -0.54 21.41
CA VAL A 143 -0.36 0.34 20.22
C VAL A 143 0.86 0.36 19.30
N LYS A 144 2.07 0.49 19.87
CA LYS A 144 3.32 0.54 19.10
C LYS A 144 3.78 -0.84 18.61
N ARG A 145 3.61 -1.90 19.42
CA ARG A 145 4.12 -3.25 19.08
C ARG A 145 3.20 -3.96 18.08
N VAL A 146 1.89 -3.79 18.20
CA VAL A 146 0.91 -4.38 17.27
C VAL A 146 0.99 -3.70 15.91
N SER A 147 0.97 -2.37 15.89
CA SER A 147 1.08 -1.60 14.64
C SER A 147 2.43 -1.83 13.94
N LEU A 148 3.53 -2.02 14.70
CA LEU A 148 4.83 -2.30 14.10
C LEU A 148 4.84 -3.64 13.36
N ARG A 149 4.25 -4.69 13.95
CA ARG A 149 4.13 -6.00 13.28
C ARG A 149 3.22 -5.92 12.05
N VAL A 150 2.17 -5.11 12.11
CA VAL A 150 1.29 -4.82 10.97
C VAL A 150 2.11 -4.25 9.82
N PHE A 151 2.91 -3.21 10.07
CA PHE A 151 3.75 -2.58 9.05
C PHE A 151 4.87 -3.51 8.56
N GLN A 152 5.50 -4.28 9.43
CA GLN A 152 6.49 -5.30 9.02
C GLN A 152 5.89 -6.31 8.04
N LYS A 153 4.65 -6.75 8.29
CA LYS A 153 3.93 -7.70 7.42
C LYS A 153 3.52 -7.07 6.09
N ILE A 154 3.07 -5.82 6.11
CA ILE A 154 2.80 -5.02 4.91
C ILE A 154 4.07 -4.90 4.07
N ILE A 155 5.19 -4.52 4.68
CA ILE A 155 6.49 -4.39 4.00
C ILE A 155 6.95 -5.73 3.44
N GLY A 156 6.83 -6.82 4.20
CA GLY A 156 7.16 -8.17 3.73
C GLY A 156 6.30 -8.60 2.53
N MET A 157 5.01 -8.27 2.55
CA MET A 157 4.12 -8.53 1.41
C MET A 157 4.50 -7.70 0.18
N LEU A 158 4.78 -6.40 0.36
CA LEU A 158 5.20 -5.51 -0.73
C LEU A 158 6.53 -5.95 -1.33
N ALA A 159 7.51 -6.29 -0.50
CA ALA A 159 8.77 -6.87 -0.94
C ALA A 159 8.54 -8.18 -1.73
N GLY A 160 7.67 -9.06 -1.24
CA GLY A 160 7.27 -10.27 -1.95
C GLY A 160 6.62 -10.00 -3.31
N ARG A 161 5.74 -9.00 -3.40
CA ARG A 161 5.08 -8.59 -4.65
C ARG A 161 6.07 -8.02 -5.66
N ILE A 162 6.97 -7.14 -5.21
CA ILE A 162 8.02 -6.54 -6.05
C ILE A 162 8.94 -7.65 -6.58
N THR A 163 9.39 -8.58 -5.71
CA THR A 163 10.20 -9.72 -6.12
C THR A 163 9.45 -10.65 -7.08
N GLN A 164 8.17 -10.93 -6.84
CA GLN A 164 7.34 -11.70 -7.78
C GLN A 164 7.18 -11.01 -9.13
N GLN A 165 7.02 -9.67 -9.14
CA GLN A 165 6.90 -8.89 -10.36
C GLN A 165 8.22 -8.84 -11.12
N ALA A 166 9.35 -8.75 -10.40
CA ALA A 166 10.69 -8.92 -10.96
C ALA A 166 10.86 -10.30 -11.59
N LEU A 167 10.52 -11.38 -10.87
CA LEU A 167 10.60 -12.75 -11.38
C LEU A 167 9.70 -12.98 -12.60
N LYS A 168 8.44 -12.49 -12.58
CA LYS A 168 7.54 -12.53 -13.74
C LYS A 168 8.07 -11.76 -14.94
N SER A 169 8.75 -10.63 -14.71
CA SER A 169 9.39 -9.83 -15.78
C SER A 169 10.71 -10.44 -16.29
N SER A 170 11.35 -11.29 -15.50
CA SER A 170 12.62 -11.95 -15.85
C SER A 170 12.43 -13.21 -16.69
N ILE A 171 11.33 -13.95 -16.51
CA ILE A 171 11.08 -15.18 -17.28
C ILE A 171 10.82 -14.89 -18.77
N SER A 172 10.23 -13.73 -19.11
CA SER A 172 9.99 -13.32 -20.49
C SER A 172 11.18 -12.59 -21.15
N LYS A 173 12.22 -12.22 -20.38
CA LYS A 173 13.45 -11.58 -20.89
C LYS A 173 14.65 -12.53 -21.04
N TRP A 174 14.54 -13.78 -20.58
CA TRP A 174 15.64 -14.76 -20.57
C TRP A 174 15.33 -16.09 -21.26
N LEU A 175 14.31 -16.16 -22.12
CA LEU A 175 14.30 -17.14 -23.21
C LEU A 175 14.84 -16.42 -24.46
N PRO A 176 16.11 -16.63 -24.88
CA PRO A 176 16.63 -16.10 -26.14
C PRO A 176 15.84 -16.74 -27.28
N GLY A 177 14.82 -16.03 -27.77
CA GLY A 177 13.97 -16.51 -28.87
C GLY A 177 12.54 -15.95 -28.91
N VAL A 178 11.94 -15.55 -27.78
CA VAL A 178 10.50 -15.15 -27.76
C VAL A 178 10.29 -13.63 -27.58
N GLY A 179 11.33 -12.88 -27.21
CA GLY A 179 11.24 -11.42 -27.03
C GLY A 179 11.06 -10.61 -28.31
N ALA A 180 11.46 -11.13 -29.47
CA ALA A 180 11.32 -10.44 -30.76
C ALA A 180 10.09 -10.89 -31.56
N ALA A 181 9.44 -11.99 -31.17
CA ALA A 181 8.25 -12.52 -31.86
C ALA A 181 6.93 -12.05 -31.22
N ALA A 182 6.94 -11.53 -29.99
CA ALA A 182 5.74 -11.04 -29.30
C ALA A 182 5.44 -9.54 -29.52
N MET A 183 6.38 -8.77 -30.08
CA MET A 183 6.16 -7.36 -30.46
C MET A 183 5.88 -7.19 -31.97
N GLY A 184 5.17 -8.14 -32.56
CA GLY A 184 4.75 -8.09 -33.96
C GLY A 184 3.33 -8.60 -34.24
N ASN A 185 2.60 -9.10 -33.23
CA ASN A 185 1.29 -9.73 -33.44
C ASN A 185 0.28 -9.55 -32.29
N ALA A 186 0.40 -8.50 -31.48
CA ALA A 186 -0.68 -8.08 -30.57
C ALA A 186 -1.11 -6.61 -30.78
N VAL A 187 -0.82 -6.07 -31.96
CA VAL A 187 -1.43 -4.84 -32.49
C VAL A 187 -2.02 -5.19 -33.85
N ASP A 188 -3.13 -5.93 -33.84
CA ASP A 188 -4.28 -5.66 -34.71
C ASP A 188 -5.46 -6.58 -34.34
N LEU A 189 -6.67 -6.10 -34.64
CA LEU A 189 -7.98 -6.75 -34.50
C LEU A 189 -8.57 -6.86 -33.08
N SER A 190 -9.09 -5.72 -32.63
CA SER A 190 -10.55 -5.59 -32.43
C SER A 190 -10.98 -4.12 -32.56
N ILE A 191 -10.75 -3.53 -33.73
CA ILE A 191 -11.61 -2.44 -34.21
C ILE A 191 -12.68 -3.10 -35.07
N SER A 192 -13.83 -3.41 -34.46
CA SER A 192 -15.09 -3.52 -35.19
C SER A 192 -16.22 -3.10 -34.25
N THR A 193 -16.63 -1.85 -34.45
CA THR A 193 -18.02 -1.38 -34.38
C THR A 193 -18.76 -1.62 -33.07
N ASP A 194 -18.50 -0.77 -32.07
CA ASP A 194 -19.57 0.05 -31.48
C ASP A 194 -18.99 1.17 -30.63
N GLY A 195 -19.28 2.40 -31.05
CA GLY A 195 -18.64 3.62 -30.57
C GLY A 195 -19.11 4.07 -29.18
N LYS A 196 -18.60 3.45 -28.12
CA LYS A 196 -18.58 4.02 -26.76
C LYS A 196 -17.29 3.66 -26.02
N LEU A 197 -16.30 4.54 -26.11
CA LEU A 197 -15.18 4.56 -25.17
C LEU A 197 -15.71 5.04 -23.81
N HIS A 198 -15.70 4.16 -22.82
CA HIS A 198 -15.61 4.58 -21.43
C HIS A 198 -14.15 4.35 -21.01
N SER A 199 -13.42 5.45 -20.86
CA SER A 199 -12.07 5.44 -20.32
C SER A 199 -12.16 5.28 -18.81
N THR A 200 -11.68 4.15 -18.30
CA THR A 200 -11.36 4.00 -16.89
C THR A 200 -9.91 3.57 -16.78
N CYS A 201 -9.15 4.39 -16.07
CA CYS A 201 -7.83 4.07 -15.53
C CYS A 201 -7.85 2.75 -14.73
#